data_AF-A0A532D8H6-F1
#
_entry.id   AF-A0A532D8H6-F1
#
_cell.length_a   1.000
_cell.length_b   1.000
_cell.length_c   1.000
_cell.angle_alpha   90.00
_cell.angle_beta   90.00
_cell.angle_gamma   90.00
#
_symmetry.space_group_name_H-M   'P 1'
#
loop_
_entity.id
_entity.type
_entity.pdbx_description
1 polymer ?
#
loop_
_entity_poly.entity_id
_entity_poly.type
_entity_poly.pdbx_seq_one_letter_code
_entity_poly.pdbx_strand_id
1 'polypeptide(L)'
;MKHEELEDSVPLYAAGALDRTERQALEAHLLSGCASCHSMLKEYQSVAALLPLALPQTDPPKSLKSKIMAERSPEIIPAKVIPVDPTKPSLDPGDWMDHLFPAETPVQSPALPWALGLGALLIVAIGGYFAWSLWA
;
A
#
# COMPACT_ATOMS: atom_id res chain seq x y z
N MET A 1 19.76 14.61 9.54
CA MET A 1 19.21 15.52 10.58
C MET A 1 18.39 14.71 11.56
N LYS A 2 18.28 15.18 12.80
CA LYS A 2 17.44 14.54 13.81
C LYS A 2 15.98 14.94 13.59
N HIS A 3 15.07 14.10 14.07
CA HIS A 3 13.63 14.33 13.98
C HIS A 3 13.23 15.66 14.64
N GLU A 4 13.76 15.97 15.83
CA GLU A 4 13.37 17.17 16.59
C GLU A 4 13.68 18.47 15.85
N GLU A 5 14.71 18.48 15.00
CA GLU A 5 15.10 19.67 14.22
C GLU A 5 14.19 19.89 13.00
N LEU A 6 13.53 18.84 12.52
CA LEU A 6 12.69 18.86 11.33
C LEU A 6 11.20 18.85 11.66
N GLU A 7 10.81 18.62 12.92
CA GLU A 7 9.41 18.57 13.34
C GLU A 7 8.67 19.87 12.96
N ASP A 8 9.27 21.02 13.24
CA ASP A 8 8.72 22.34 12.93
C ASP A 8 8.61 22.63 11.42
N SER A 9 9.40 21.93 10.60
CA SER A 9 9.39 22.11 9.14
C SER A 9 8.23 21.37 8.46
N VAL A 10 7.68 20.32 9.08
CA VAL A 10 6.60 19.50 8.50
C VAL A 10 5.30 20.29 8.24
N PRO A 11 4.76 21.10 9.18
CA PRO A 11 3.57 21.91 8.88
C PRO A 11 3.84 22.94 7.76
N LEU A 12 5.05 23.51 7.70
CA LEU A 12 5.44 24.42 6.63
C LEU A 12 5.55 23.71 5.28
N TYR A 13 6.04 22.47 5.26
CA TYR A 13 6.04 21.62 4.07
C TYR A 13 4.61 21.36 3.59
N ALA A 14 3.70 20.98 4.50
CA ALA A 14 2.30 20.71 4.18
C ALA A 14 1.58 21.93 3.59
N ALA A 15 1.88 23.13 4.08
CA ALA A 15 1.36 24.39 3.55
C ALA A 15 2.08 24.89 2.28
N GLY A 16 3.17 24.23 1.85
CA GLY A 16 3.99 24.65 0.72
C GLY A 16 4.84 25.89 0.97
N ALA A 17 5.09 26.23 2.24
CA ALA A 17 5.76 27.47 2.68
C ALA A 17 7.28 27.35 2.87
N LEU A 18 7.85 26.14 2.81
CA LEU A 18 9.30 25.94 2.93
C LEU A 18 10.07 26.42 1.69
N ASP A 19 11.28 26.91 1.93
CA ASP A 19 12.24 27.17 0.87
C ASP A 19 12.77 25.88 0.23
N ARG A 20 13.55 26.01 -0.86
CA ARG A 20 14.05 24.84 -1.60
C ARG A 20 15.03 23.99 -0.79
N THR A 21 15.88 24.62 0.01
CA THR A 21 16.91 23.93 0.79
C THR A 21 16.31 23.20 1.98
N GLU A 22 15.41 23.82 2.71
CA GLU A 22 14.69 23.21 3.83
C GLU A 22 13.81 22.05 3.34
N ARG A 23 13.14 22.24 2.21
CA ARG A 23 12.32 21.19 1.58
C ARG A 23 13.15 19.95 1.25
N GLN A 24 14.31 20.13 0.61
CA GLN A 24 15.19 19.01 0.31
C GLN A 24 15.69 18.30 1.57
N ALA A 25 16.00 19.03 2.63
CA ALA A 25 16.42 18.44 3.90
C ALA A 25 15.32 17.58 4.52
N LEU A 26 14.07 18.07 4.52
CA LEU A 26 12.94 17.30 5.01
C LEU A 26 12.61 16.10 4.10
N GLU A 27 12.63 16.26 2.78
CA GLU A 27 12.41 15.16 1.83
C GLU A 27 13.44 14.04 2.00
N ALA A 28 14.72 14.40 2.15
CA ALA A 28 15.79 13.43 2.44
C ALA A 28 15.52 12.67 3.76
N HIS A 29 15.00 13.36 4.77
CA HIS A 29 14.62 12.73 6.03
C HIS A 29 13.38 11.82 5.88
N LEU A 30 12.37 12.22 5.13
CA LEU A 30 11.21 11.37 4.83
C LEU A 30 11.61 10.11 4.06
N LEU A 31 12.58 10.21 3.15
CA LEU A 31 13.15 9.06 2.43
C LEU A 31 13.91 8.10 3.33
N SER A 32 14.43 8.56 4.48
CA SER A 32 15.04 7.68 5.49
C SER A 32 14.02 6.78 6.22
N GLY A 33 12.71 7.01 6.04
CA GLY A 33 11.65 6.17 6.58
C GLY A 33 11.19 6.54 8.00
N CYS A 34 11.37 7.79 8.43
CA CYS A 34 10.94 8.24 9.76
C CYS A 34 9.41 8.24 9.91
N ALA A 35 8.88 7.28 10.69
CA ALA A 35 7.44 7.08 10.83
C ALA A 35 6.70 8.26 11.46
N SER A 36 7.28 8.94 12.46
CA SER A 36 6.64 10.10 13.13
C SER A 36 6.50 11.30 12.19
N CYS A 37 7.52 11.59 11.38
CA CYS A 37 7.44 12.63 10.35
C CYS A 37 6.40 12.31 9.28
N HIS A 38 6.29 11.05 8.86
CA HIS A 38 5.27 10.63 7.89
C HIS A 38 3.85 10.75 8.45
N SER A 39 3.62 10.31 9.70
CA SER A 39 2.30 10.43 10.33
C SER A 39 1.89 11.89 10.50
N MET A 40 2.81 12.71 11.01
CA MET A 40 2.57 14.12 11.23
C MET A 40 2.34 14.88 9.92
N LEU A 41 3.11 14.56 8.87
CA LEU A 41 2.92 15.14 7.55
C LEU A 41 1.53 14.84 6.99
N LYS A 42 1.05 13.60 7.14
CA LYS A 42 -0.29 13.21 6.70
C LYS A 42 -1.38 14.01 7.42
N GLU A 43 -1.24 14.19 8.73
CA GLU A 43 -2.18 14.98 9.54
C GLU A 43 -2.22 16.44 9.07
N TYR A 44 -1.05 17.09 8.93
CA TYR A 44 -0.99 18.47 8.47
C TYR A 44 -1.46 18.66 7.03
N GLN A 45 -1.17 17.71 6.12
CA GLN A 45 -1.70 17.75 4.75
C GLN A 45 -3.23 17.72 4.71
N SER A 46 -3.85 16.94 5.61
CA SER A 46 -5.31 16.90 5.69
C SER A 46 -5.91 18.26 6.09
N VAL A 47 -5.26 18.98 7.01
CA VAL A 47 -5.68 20.34 7.42
C VAL A 47 -5.37 21.35 6.32
N ALA A 48 -4.19 21.27 5.70
CA ALA A 48 -3.78 22.17 4.62
C ALA A 48 -4.74 22.10 3.42
N ALA A 49 -5.29 20.92 3.11
CA ALA A 49 -6.27 20.74 2.05
C ALA A 49 -7.60 21.49 2.29
N LEU A 50 -7.90 21.87 3.54
CA LEU A 50 -9.10 22.63 3.89
C LEU A 50 -8.89 24.14 3.77
N LEU A 51 -7.64 24.63 3.82
CA LEU A 51 -7.33 26.07 3.76
C LEU A 51 -7.92 26.77 2.51
N PRO A 52 -7.84 26.20 1.29
CA PRO A 52 -8.45 26.80 0.11
C PRO A 52 -9.96 27.02 0.21
N LEU A 53 -10.67 26.22 1.01
CA LEU A 53 -12.12 26.30 1.16
C LEU A 53 -12.57 27.50 2.01
N ALA A 54 -11.67 28.03 2.85
CA ALA A 54 -11.93 29.22 3.67
C ALA A 54 -11.66 30.54 2.93
N LEU A 55 -11.05 30.48 1.73
CA LEU A 55 -10.74 31.65 0.93
C LEU A 55 -11.95 32.13 0.11
N PRO A 56 -12.08 33.43 -0.16
CA PRO A 56 -13.08 33.94 -1.09
C PRO A 56 -12.93 33.30 -2.47
N GLN A 57 -14.02 32.82 -3.04
CA GLN A 57 -14.01 32.26 -4.39
C GLN A 57 -13.88 33.36 -5.44
N THR A 58 -13.02 33.13 -6.43
CA THR A 58 -12.85 34.01 -7.60
C THR A 58 -13.30 33.29 -8.86
N ASP A 59 -14.13 33.93 -9.67
CA ASP A 59 -14.62 33.34 -10.91
C ASP A 59 -13.49 33.15 -11.93
N PRO A 60 -13.26 31.92 -12.43
CA PRO A 60 -12.28 31.68 -13.48
C PRO A 60 -12.77 32.19 -14.85
N PRO A 61 -11.86 32.49 -15.79
CA PRO A 61 -12.25 32.84 -17.16
C PRO A 61 -13.08 31.74 -17.83
N LYS A 62 -14.17 32.10 -18.52
CA LYS A 62 -15.09 31.14 -19.16
C LYS A 62 -14.42 30.18 -20.15
N SER A 63 -13.30 30.60 -20.75
CA SER A 63 -12.50 29.79 -21.69
C SER A 63 -11.52 28.82 -21.02
N LEU A 64 -11.30 28.92 -19.70
CA LEU A 64 -10.32 28.08 -18.99
C LEU A 64 -10.74 26.60 -19.01
N LYS A 65 -12.03 26.32 -18.83
CA LYS A 65 -12.57 24.96 -18.88
C LYS A 65 -12.32 24.30 -20.24
N SER A 66 -12.63 24.98 -21.34
CA SER A 66 -12.44 24.42 -22.68
C SER A 66 -10.96 24.20 -23.00
N LYS A 67 -10.07 25.11 -22.58
CA LYS A 67 -8.61 24.95 -22.73
C LYS A 67 -8.09 23.71 -22.00
N ILE A 68 -8.40 23.57 -20.71
CA ILE A 68 -7.96 22.42 -19.90
C ILE A 68 -8.50 21.11 -20.48
N MET A 69 -9.75 21.08 -20.94
CA MET A 69 -10.35 19.87 -21.52
C MET A 69 -9.75 19.52 -22.89
N ALA A 70 -9.41 20.51 -23.72
CA ALA A 70 -8.76 20.28 -25.00
C ALA A 70 -7.34 19.71 -24.83
N GLU A 71 -6.59 20.17 -23.83
CA GLU A 71 -5.23 19.66 -23.53
C GLU A 71 -5.25 18.25 -22.91
N ARG A 72 -6.38 17.87 -22.30
CA ARG A 72 -6.60 16.53 -21.75
C ARG A 72 -7.14 15.53 -22.77
N SER A 73 -7.53 15.96 -23.98
CA SER A 73 -7.89 15.02 -25.04
C SER A 73 -6.61 14.28 -25.42
N PRO A 74 -6.47 12.98 -25.07
CA PRO A 74 -5.41 12.22 -25.69
C PRO A 74 -5.69 12.33 -27.19
N GLU A 75 -4.70 12.81 -27.94
CA GLU A 75 -4.55 12.39 -29.32
C GLU A 75 -4.89 10.90 -29.32
N ILE A 76 -5.92 10.52 -30.10
CA ILE A 76 -6.38 9.13 -30.17
C ILE A 76 -5.14 8.33 -30.51
N ILE A 77 -4.50 7.73 -29.49
CA ILE A 77 -3.39 6.83 -29.71
C ILE A 77 -4.04 5.78 -30.57
N PRO A 78 -3.68 5.65 -31.87
CA PRO A 78 -4.37 4.73 -32.75
C PRO A 78 -4.21 3.39 -32.06
N ALA A 79 -5.33 2.87 -31.54
CA ALA A 79 -5.34 1.62 -30.84
C ALA A 79 -4.72 0.65 -31.83
N LYS A 80 -3.49 0.22 -31.55
CA LYS A 80 -2.86 -0.86 -32.29
C LYS A 80 -3.90 -1.97 -32.18
N VAL A 81 -4.57 -2.27 -33.28
CA VAL A 81 -5.52 -3.37 -33.34
C VAL A 81 -4.68 -4.62 -33.17
N ILE A 82 -4.43 -4.99 -31.91
CA ILE A 82 -3.87 -6.29 -31.57
C ILE A 82 -5.01 -7.26 -31.89
N PRO A 83 -4.80 -8.25 -32.76
CA PRO A 83 -5.81 -9.28 -33.01
C PRO A 83 -6.22 -9.88 -31.67
N VAL A 84 -7.46 -9.61 -31.26
CA VAL A 84 -8.04 -10.20 -30.05
C VAL A 84 -8.22 -11.67 -30.35
N ASP A 85 -7.41 -12.50 -29.71
CA ASP A 85 -7.61 -13.95 -29.71
C ASP A 85 -8.80 -14.26 -28.79
N PRO A 86 -9.95 -14.70 -29.32
CA PRO A 86 -11.16 -14.92 -28.55
C PRO A 86 -11.05 -16.09 -27.56
N THR A 87 -9.95 -16.85 -27.58
CA THR A 87 -9.74 -18.00 -26.71
C THR A 87 -9.03 -17.69 -25.39
N LYS A 88 -8.47 -16.48 -25.21
CA LYS A 88 -7.87 -16.08 -23.93
C LYS A 88 -8.90 -15.38 -23.04
N PRO A 89 -9.18 -15.90 -21.83
CA PRO A 89 -10.02 -15.19 -20.88
C PRO A 89 -9.37 -13.84 -20.53
N SER A 90 -10.09 -12.75 -20.76
CA SER A 90 -9.71 -11.34 -20.51
C SER A 90 -9.37 -11.03 -19.04
N LEU A 91 -9.56 -12.01 -18.15
CA LEU A 91 -9.43 -11.87 -16.70
C LEU A 91 -8.13 -12.48 -16.16
N ASP A 92 -7.16 -12.82 -17.01
CA ASP A 92 -5.84 -13.23 -16.51
C ASP A 92 -5.22 -12.03 -15.78
N PRO A 93 -4.98 -12.11 -14.46
CA PRO A 93 -4.24 -11.10 -13.72
C PRO A 93 -2.92 -10.82 -14.44
N GLY A 94 -2.70 -9.58 -14.88
CA GLY A 94 -1.44 -9.24 -15.55
C GLY A 94 -0.23 -9.45 -14.62
N ASP A 95 0.96 -9.63 -15.20
CA ASP A 95 2.27 -9.82 -14.50
C ASP A 95 2.49 -8.89 -13.29
N TRP A 96 1.90 -7.70 -13.32
CA TRP A 96 2.00 -6.73 -12.22
C TRP A 96 1.32 -7.19 -10.92
N MET A 97 0.29 -8.05 -10.99
CA MET A 97 -0.40 -8.58 -9.81
C MET A 97 0.47 -9.54 -9.01
N ASP A 98 1.32 -10.32 -9.68
CA ASP A 98 2.27 -11.25 -9.04
C ASP A 98 3.34 -10.51 -8.22
N HIS A 99 3.60 -9.25 -8.57
CA HIS A 99 4.54 -8.40 -7.85
C HIS A 99 3.90 -7.56 -6.74
N LEU A 100 2.59 -7.30 -6.82
CA LEU A 100 1.88 -6.47 -5.84
C LEU A 100 1.40 -7.29 -4.63
N PHE A 101 1.02 -8.53 -4.87
CA PHE A 101 0.63 -9.49 -3.85
C PHE A 101 1.63 -10.63 -3.91
N PRO A 102 2.75 -10.58 -3.17
CA PRO A 102 3.58 -11.77 -3.03
C PRO A 102 2.64 -12.88 -2.56
N ALA A 103 2.48 -13.94 -3.37
CA ALA A 103 1.61 -15.03 -3.02
C ALA A 103 1.99 -15.46 -1.60
N GLU A 104 1.06 -15.31 -0.67
CA GLU A 104 1.18 -15.87 0.67
C GLU A 104 1.22 -17.38 0.45
N THR A 105 2.41 -17.91 0.15
CA THR A 105 2.59 -19.33 -0.14
C THR A 105 2.09 -20.03 1.11
N PRO A 106 1.01 -20.83 1.04
CA PRO A 106 0.60 -21.59 2.20
C PRO A 106 1.82 -22.40 2.63
N VAL A 107 2.21 -22.27 3.90
CA VAL A 107 3.32 -23.03 4.50
C VAL A 107 2.92 -24.50 4.46
N GLN A 108 3.10 -25.14 3.31
CA GLN A 108 2.88 -26.55 3.10
C GLN A 108 4.13 -27.27 3.58
N SER A 109 4.31 -27.32 4.90
CA SER A 109 5.34 -28.16 5.49
C SER A 109 4.89 -29.63 5.37
N PRO A 110 5.56 -30.48 4.57
CA PRO A 110 5.16 -31.86 4.38
C PRO A 110 5.25 -32.70 5.66
N ALA A 111 5.90 -32.18 6.72
CA ALA A 111 6.07 -32.83 8.02
C ALA A 111 4.84 -32.71 8.95
N LEU A 112 3.97 -31.73 8.73
CA LEU A 112 2.80 -31.48 9.59
C LEU A 112 1.79 -32.65 9.65
N PRO A 113 1.38 -33.28 8.52
CA PRO A 113 0.47 -34.42 8.57
C PRO A 113 1.09 -35.64 9.27
N TRP A 114 2.41 -35.83 9.15
CA TRP A 114 3.12 -36.92 9.82
C TRP A 114 3.20 -36.70 11.34
N ALA A 115 3.43 -35.46 11.78
CA ALA A 115 3.45 -35.13 13.20
C ALA A 115 2.08 -35.36 13.87
N LEU A 116 0.98 -34.98 13.21
CA LEU A 116 -0.38 -35.25 13.69
C LEU A 116 -0.68 -36.74 13.75
N GLY A 117 -0.28 -37.50 12.73
CA GLY A 117 -0.46 -38.95 12.70
C GLY A 117 0.28 -39.67 13.84
N LEU A 118 1.55 -39.34 14.07
CA LEU A 118 2.34 -39.92 15.17
C LEU A 118 1.81 -39.53 16.55
N GLY A 119 1.38 -38.27 16.71
CA GLY A 119 0.78 -37.80 17.95
C GLY A 119 -0.50 -38.56 18.30
N ALA A 120 -1.40 -38.76 17.33
CA ALA A 120 -2.63 -39.52 17.55
C ALA A 120 -2.35 -40.99 17.93
N LEU A 121 -1.38 -41.63 17.27
CA LEU A 121 -0.98 -43.01 17.57
C LEU A 121 -0.42 -43.17 18.98
N LEU A 122 0.42 -42.22 19.43
CA LEU A 122 0.95 -42.22 20.79
C LEU A 122 -0.14 -42.06 21.84
N ILE A 123 -1.12 -41.17 21.63
CA ILE A 123 -2.24 -40.97 22.56
C ILE A 123 -3.06 -42.24 22.70
N VAL A 124 -3.36 -42.93 21.59
CA VAL A 124 -4.11 -44.20 21.61
C VAL A 124 -3.31 -45.30 22.32
N ALA A 125 -2.02 -45.41 22.04
CA ALA A 125 -1.15 -46.42 22.67
C ALA A 125 -1.02 -46.19 24.18
N ILE A 126 -0.78 -44.95 24.60
CA ILE A 126 -0.66 -44.57 26.02
C ILE A 126 -2.01 -44.77 26.72
N GLY A 127 -3.12 -44.27 26.14
CA GLY A 127 -4.46 -44.43 26.70
C GLY A 127 -4.86 -45.90 26.83
N GLY A 128 -4.56 -46.72 25.82
CA GLY A 128 -4.80 -48.17 25.87
C GLY A 128 -3.95 -48.87 26.93
N TYR A 129 -2.67 -48.50 27.08
CA TYR A 129 -1.80 -49.05 28.12
C TYR A 129 -2.29 -48.70 29.53
N PHE A 130 -2.70 -47.46 29.76
CA PHE A 130 -3.25 -47.04 31.06
C PHE A 130 -4.60 -47.69 31.36
N ALA A 131 -5.47 -47.85 30.37
CA ALA A 131 -6.73 -48.57 30.56
C ALA A 131 -6.48 -50.04 30.92
N TRP A 132 -5.50 -50.68 30.26
CA TRP A 132 -5.10 -52.06 30.57
C TRP A 132 -4.51 -52.17 31.97
N SER A 133 -3.61 -51.27 32.37
CA SER A 133 -2.94 -51.33 33.68
C SER A 133 -3.86 -50.99 34.85
N LEU A 134 -4.98 -50.30 34.61
CA LEU A 134 -6.01 -50.03 35.63
C LEU A 134 -7.04 -51.17 35.77
N TRP A 135 -7.12 -52.08 34.79
CA TRP A 135 -8.06 -53.21 34.78
C TRP A 135 -7.40 -54.58 35.01
N ALA A 136 -6.07 -54.65 35.04
CA ALA A 136 -5.25 -55.84 35.34
C ALA A 136 -4.69 -55.78 36.77
#